data_AF-A0A117L1N6-F1
#
_entry.id   AF-A0A117L1N6-F1
#
_cell.length_a   1.000
_cell.length_b   1.000
_cell.length_c   1.000
_cell.angle_alpha   90.00
_cell.angle_beta   90.00
_cell.angle_gamma   90.00
#
_symmetry.space_group_name_H-M   'P 1'
#
loop_
_entity.id
_entity.type
_entity.pdbx_description
1 polymer ?
#
loop_
_entity_poly.entity_id
_entity_poly.type
_entity_poly.pdbx_seq_one_letter_code
_entity_poly.pdbx_strand_id
1 'polypeptide(L)'
;MKSPDLLKETAEILEEVEERIRNLTSLSPRKKQNALNKIREAKENFRNMAGEVVIDNDELASFFLKRATKLKNSTNDKTIEKLGEKTYIKDVEAMYKYSKAAPYDFAGYMKYVNRAYKAYVWGMVSFFVVTAFLPLEFKITSLILLIPIILSLLSLRKRGYSGLMLAFAAIPIPLITGALALRAYMEVFITPNALQEAAQGLGVSTSTAQLIAGIMVLFGIAEIALLSYAIYMLYKHRHAFL
;
A
#
# COMPACT_ATOMS: atom_id res chain seq x y z
N MET A 1 -18.83 1.66 23.85
CA MET A 1 -18.15 0.97 22.74
C MET A 1 -17.59 -0.31 23.30
N LYS A 2 -17.80 -1.48 22.68
CA LYS A 2 -17.26 -2.74 23.22
C LYS A 2 -15.89 -3.07 22.63
N SER A 3 -15.58 -2.56 21.44
CA SER A 3 -14.28 -2.76 20.79
C SER A 3 -13.08 -2.38 21.66
N PRO A 4 -13.05 -1.25 22.40
CA PRO A 4 -11.92 -0.91 23.28
C PRO A 4 -11.59 -2.00 24.31
N ASP A 5 -12.61 -2.55 24.96
CA ASP A 5 -12.42 -3.55 26.02
C ASP A 5 -11.94 -4.88 25.43
N LEU A 6 -12.51 -5.31 24.30
CA LEU A 6 -12.06 -6.50 23.58
C LEU A 6 -10.62 -6.38 23.06
N LEU A 7 -10.18 -5.19 22.66
CA LEU A 7 -8.81 -4.92 22.23
C LEU A 7 -7.83 -4.94 23.43
N LYS A 8 -8.23 -4.44 24.60
CA LYS A 8 -7.45 -4.57 25.84
C LYS A 8 -7.30 -6.03 26.25
N GLU A 9 -8.40 -6.78 26.26
CA GLU A 9 -8.40 -8.21 26.57
C GLU A 9 -7.51 -8.98 25.56
N THR A 10 -7.56 -8.62 24.27
CA THR A 10 -6.66 -9.18 23.26
C THR A 10 -5.19 -8.94 23.61
N ALA A 11 -4.83 -7.74 24.06
CA ALA A 11 -3.47 -7.43 24.48
C ALA A 11 -3.04 -8.23 25.73
N GLU A 12 -3.93 -8.41 26.71
CA GLU A 12 -3.68 -9.24 27.90
C GLU A 12 -3.44 -10.71 27.54
N ILE A 13 -4.22 -11.27 26.61
CA ILE A 13 -3.99 -12.64 26.13
C ILE A 13 -2.64 -12.76 25.42
N LEU A 14 -2.23 -11.73 24.65
CA LEU A 14 -0.92 -11.72 24.00
C LEU A 14 0.24 -11.56 24.99
N GLU A 15 0.02 -10.97 26.16
CA GLU A 15 0.97 -10.96 27.27
C GLU A 15 1.22 -12.38 27.79
N GLU A 16 0.16 -13.16 28.03
CA GLU A 16 0.27 -14.58 28.38
C GLU A 16 0.98 -15.40 27.28
N VAL A 17 0.71 -15.09 26.00
CA VAL A 17 1.41 -15.73 24.87
C VAL A 17 2.90 -15.41 24.91
N GLU A 18 3.28 -14.16 25.15
CA GLU A 18 4.69 -13.75 25.25
C GLU A 18 5.42 -14.57 26.33
N GLU A 19 4.82 -14.70 27.52
CA GLU A 19 5.37 -15.51 28.61
C GLU A 19 5.52 -16.98 28.23
N ARG A 20 4.49 -17.57 27.63
CA ARG A 20 4.53 -18.98 27.19
C ARG A 20 5.62 -19.20 26.14
N ILE A 21 5.81 -18.28 25.19
CA ILE A 21 6.87 -18.38 24.18
C ILE A 21 8.25 -18.42 24.86
N ARG A 22 8.49 -17.64 25.92
CA ARG A 22 9.77 -17.65 26.65
C ARG A 22 10.11 -19.02 27.23
N ASN A 23 9.10 -19.83 27.54
CA ASN A 23 9.28 -21.16 28.11
C ASN A 23 9.31 -22.29 27.06
N LEU A 24 9.04 -22.00 25.78
CA LEU A 24 9.09 -23.02 24.72
C LEU A 24 10.49 -23.57 24.49
N THR A 25 10.56 -24.88 24.30
CA THR A 25 11.77 -25.62 23.91
C THR A 25 11.69 -26.17 22.49
N SER A 26 10.48 -26.29 21.94
CA SER A 26 10.18 -26.78 20.58
C SER A 26 10.59 -25.85 19.43
N LEU A 27 11.00 -24.61 19.74
CA LEU A 27 11.43 -23.62 18.74
C LEU A 27 12.93 -23.37 18.80
N SER A 28 13.56 -23.24 17.63
CA SER A 28 14.95 -22.77 17.57
C SER A 28 15.10 -21.37 18.18
N PRO A 29 16.26 -21.01 18.78
CA PRO A 29 16.47 -19.72 19.43
C PRO A 29 16.12 -18.51 18.54
N ARG A 30 16.50 -18.59 17.25
CA ARG A 30 16.21 -17.54 16.26
C ARG A 30 14.70 -17.35 16.03
N LYS A 31 13.95 -18.44 15.89
CA LYS A 31 12.50 -18.38 15.64
C LYS A 31 11.74 -17.96 16.88
N LYS A 32 12.16 -18.44 18.06
CA LYS A 32 11.65 -18.00 19.36
C LYS A 32 11.80 -16.49 19.55
N GLN A 33 12.99 -15.95 19.30
CA GLN A 33 13.22 -14.50 19.39
C GLN A 33 12.36 -13.70 18.40
N ASN A 34 12.24 -14.17 17.16
CA ASN A 34 11.38 -13.51 16.16
C ASN A 34 9.91 -13.51 16.58
N ALA A 35 9.41 -14.63 17.12
CA ALA A 35 8.04 -14.73 17.62
C ALA A 35 7.81 -13.79 18.81
N LEU A 36 8.74 -13.73 19.77
CA LEU A 36 8.68 -12.79 20.91
C LEU A 36 8.59 -11.35 20.45
N ASN A 37 9.44 -10.93 19.51
CA ASN A 37 9.44 -9.56 18.99
C ASN A 37 8.09 -9.20 18.37
N LYS A 38 7.54 -10.10 17.52
CA LYS A 38 6.25 -9.90 16.85
C LYS A 38 5.08 -9.84 17.84
N ILE A 39 5.03 -10.74 18.82
CA ILE A 39 3.95 -10.77 19.82
C ILE A 39 4.03 -9.57 20.75
N ARG A 40 5.22 -9.16 21.19
CA ARG A 40 5.40 -7.95 21.99
C ARG A 40 4.90 -6.71 21.25
N GLU A 41 5.30 -6.55 19.99
CA GLU A 41 4.84 -5.42 19.18
C GLU A 41 3.32 -5.49 18.92
N ALA A 42 2.76 -6.68 18.71
CA ALA A 42 1.32 -6.85 18.54
C ALA A 42 0.52 -6.49 19.81
N LYS A 43 1.00 -6.91 20.98
CA LYS A 43 0.45 -6.57 22.29
C LYS A 43 0.38 -5.06 22.46
N GLU A 44 1.49 -4.36 22.27
CA GLU A 44 1.55 -2.91 22.42
C GLU A 44 0.64 -2.19 21.41
N ASN A 45 0.60 -2.65 20.15
CA ASN A 45 -0.30 -2.08 19.15
C ASN A 45 -1.77 -2.20 19.58
N PHE A 46 -2.23 -3.37 20.04
CA PHE A 46 -3.62 -3.55 20.49
C PHE A 46 -3.94 -2.75 21.75
N ARG A 47 -3.01 -2.70 22.72
CA ARG A 47 -3.14 -1.91 23.94
C ARG A 47 -3.30 -0.42 23.64
N ASN A 48 -2.44 0.12 22.79
CA ASN A 48 -2.54 1.53 22.35
C ASN A 48 -3.82 1.76 21.56
N MET A 49 -4.19 0.81 20.69
CA MET A 49 -5.37 0.93 19.84
C MET A 49 -6.67 1.05 20.63
N ALA A 50 -6.79 0.36 21.75
CA ALA A 50 -7.95 0.47 22.62
C ALA A 50 -8.23 1.91 23.10
N GLY A 51 -7.20 2.76 23.21
CA GLY A 51 -7.34 4.17 23.58
C GLY A 51 -7.65 5.11 22.41
N GLU A 52 -7.49 4.66 21.17
CA GLU A 52 -7.61 5.47 19.95
C GLU A 52 -8.85 5.07 19.11
N VAL A 53 -9.75 4.23 19.63
CA VAL A 53 -10.92 3.75 18.90
C VAL A 53 -11.89 4.89 18.61
N VAL A 54 -12.14 5.13 17.33
CA VAL A 54 -13.14 6.10 16.83
C VAL A 54 -14.30 5.36 16.14
N ILE A 55 -14.05 4.17 15.59
CA ILE A 55 -15.02 3.32 14.90
C ILE A 55 -15.25 2.07 15.75
N ASP A 56 -16.48 1.86 16.21
CA ASP A 56 -16.85 0.64 16.96
C ASP A 56 -17.13 -0.50 15.97
N ASN A 57 -16.33 -1.57 16.04
CA ASN A 57 -16.49 -2.78 15.24
C ASN A 57 -16.26 -4.01 16.14
N ASP A 58 -17.30 -4.31 16.92
CA ASP A 58 -17.28 -5.36 17.93
C ASP A 58 -17.01 -6.75 17.32
N GLU A 59 -17.49 -7.00 16.11
CA GLU A 59 -17.28 -8.27 15.40
C GLU A 59 -15.80 -8.50 15.07
N LEU A 60 -15.13 -7.47 14.54
CA LEU A 60 -13.70 -7.55 14.22
C LEU A 60 -12.85 -7.63 15.48
N ALA A 61 -13.18 -6.87 16.52
CA ALA A 61 -12.49 -6.93 17.80
C ALA A 61 -12.64 -8.33 18.45
N SER A 62 -13.84 -8.90 18.40
CA SER A 62 -14.12 -10.26 18.87
C SER A 62 -13.36 -11.31 18.04
N PHE A 63 -13.23 -11.09 16.73
CA PHE A 63 -12.42 -11.94 15.87
C PHE A 63 -10.94 -11.94 16.29
N PHE A 64 -10.36 -10.76 16.57
CA PHE A 64 -8.98 -10.66 17.07
C PHE A 64 -8.81 -11.38 18.41
N LEU A 65 -9.73 -11.18 19.35
CA LEU A 65 -9.70 -11.87 20.64
C LEU A 65 -9.73 -13.40 20.45
N LYS A 66 -10.67 -13.91 19.64
CA LYS A 66 -10.78 -15.35 19.34
C LYS A 66 -9.48 -15.92 18.73
N ARG A 67 -8.82 -15.15 17.86
CA ARG A 67 -7.54 -15.55 17.25
C ARG A 67 -6.39 -15.52 18.26
N ALA A 68 -6.34 -14.53 19.15
CA ALA A 68 -5.36 -14.46 20.23
C ALA A 68 -5.53 -15.62 21.22
N THR A 69 -6.76 -15.94 21.63
CA THR A 69 -7.05 -17.10 22.50
C THR A 69 -6.64 -18.41 21.84
N LYS A 70 -6.92 -18.58 20.55
CA LYS A 70 -6.46 -19.75 19.79
C LYS A 70 -4.93 -19.86 19.81
N LEU A 71 -4.23 -18.75 19.59
CA LEU A 71 -2.76 -18.71 19.63
C LEU A 71 -2.21 -19.04 21.02
N LYS A 72 -2.84 -18.52 22.08
CA LYS A 72 -2.50 -18.86 23.47
C LYS A 72 -2.58 -20.37 23.72
N ASN A 73 -3.67 -20.98 23.28
CA ASN A 73 -3.90 -22.41 23.47
C ASN A 73 -2.96 -23.28 22.62
N SER A 74 -2.46 -22.77 21.49
CA SER A 74 -1.45 -23.48 20.67
C SER A 74 0.00 -23.22 21.10
N THR A 75 0.25 -22.27 22.00
CA THR A 75 1.60 -21.93 22.48
C THR A 75 2.01 -22.87 23.62
N ASN A 76 2.36 -24.10 23.28
CA ASN A 76 3.01 -25.08 24.15
C ASN A 76 3.72 -26.13 23.30
N ASP A 77 4.78 -26.75 23.83
CA ASP A 77 5.65 -27.65 23.06
C ASP A 77 4.88 -28.81 22.41
N LYS A 78 4.03 -29.52 23.18
CA LYS A 78 3.21 -30.63 22.68
C LYS A 78 2.32 -30.25 21.49
N THR A 79 1.72 -29.07 21.53
CA THR A 79 0.82 -28.62 20.46
C THR A 79 1.60 -28.15 19.24
N ILE A 80 2.74 -27.48 19.44
CA ILE A 80 3.60 -27.02 18.34
C ILE A 80 4.21 -28.21 17.60
N GLU A 81 4.64 -29.24 18.30
CA GLU A 81 5.14 -30.49 17.71
C GLU A 81 4.07 -31.15 16.82
N LYS A 82 2.81 -31.19 17.28
CA LYS A 82 1.69 -31.75 16.50
C LYS A 82 1.26 -30.87 15.32
N LEU A 83 1.21 -29.55 15.51
CA LEU A 83 0.74 -28.57 14.53
C LEU A 83 1.80 -28.29 13.44
N GLY A 84 3.06 -28.48 13.80
CA GLY A 84 4.23 -28.08 13.04
C GLY A 84 4.63 -26.63 13.32
N GLU A 85 5.93 -26.43 13.54
CA GLU A 85 6.53 -25.12 13.82
C GLU A 85 6.16 -24.05 12.76
N LYS A 86 6.18 -24.42 11.48
CA LYS A 86 5.84 -23.50 10.38
C LYS A 86 4.41 -22.95 10.50
N THR A 87 3.47 -23.78 10.93
CA THR A 87 2.07 -23.40 11.09
C THR A 87 1.91 -22.48 12.31
N TYR A 88 2.57 -22.80 13.42
CA TYR A 88 2.58 -21.94 14.60
C TYR A 88 3.13 -20.53 14.29
N ILE A 89 4.27 -20.46 13.59
CA ILE A 89 4.86 -19.18 13.19
C ILE A 89 3.94 -18.38 12.25
N LYS A 90 3.18 -19.04 11.37
CA LYS A 90 2.15 -18.36 10.56
C LYS A 90 1.05 -17.75 11.40
N ASP A 91 0.61 -18.42 12.47
CA ASP A 91 -0.42 -17.86 13.38
C ASP A 91 0.13 -16.65 14.16
N VAL A 92 1.39 -16.68 14.59
CA VAL A 92 2.10 -15.51 15.18
C VAL A 92 2.17 -14.36 14.18
N GLU A 93 2.54 -14.63 12.92
CA GLU A 93 2.59 -13.62 11.87
C GLU A 93 1.22 -13.04 11.54
N ALA A 94 0.17 -13.85 11.57
CA ALA A 94 -1.20 -13.37 11.37
C ALA A 94 -1.59 -12.37 12.47
N MET A 95 -1.34 -12.68 13.74
CA MET A 95 -1.65 -11.73 14.83
C MET A 95 -0.85 -10.45 14.73
N TYR A 96 0.43 -10.55 14.35
CA TYR A 96 1.24 -9.38 14.08
C TYR A 96 0.64 -8.49 12.99
N LYS A 97 0.25 -9.07 11.85
CA LYS A 97 -0.39 -8.33 10.75
C LYS A 97 -1.71 -7.68 11.17
N TYR A 98 -2.55 -8.41 11.91
CA TYR A 98 -3.82 -7.84 12.42
C TYR A 98 -3.57 -6.64 13.32
N SER A 99 -2.58 -6.71 14.21
CA SER A 99 -2.24 -5.58 15.09
C SER A 99 -1.81 -4.32 14.31
N LYS A 100 -1.16 -4.50 13.14
CA LYS A 100 -0.73 -3.40 12.26
C LYS A 100 -1.85 -2.87 11.37
N ALA A 101 -2.86 -3.69 11.08
CA ALA A 101 -4.05 -3.30 10.33
C ALA A 101 -5.10 -2.58 11.20
N ALA A 102 -5.13 -2.86 12.50
CA ALA A 102 -6.12 -2.32 13.43
C ALA A 102 -6.31 -0.78 13.36
N PRO A 103 -5.26 0.06 13.25
CA PRO A 103 -5.43 1.52 13.14
C PRO A 103 -6.28 1.97 11.96
N TYR A 104 -6.30 1.19 10.87
CA TYR A 104 -7.11 1.50 9.70
C TYR A 104 -8.58 1.18 9.96
N ASP A 105 -8.87 0.10 10.68
CA ASP A 105 -10.24 -0.35 10.94
C ASP A 105 -10.89 0.37 12.15
N PHE A 106 -10.10 0.80 13.15
CA PHE A 106 -10.63 1.36 14.40
C PHE A 106 -10.35 2.86 14.60
N ALA A 107 -9.22 3.40 14.14
CA ALA A 107 -8.82 4.80 14.39
C ALA A 107 -8.96 5.73 13.17
N GLY A 108 -9.65 5.28 12.12
CA GLY A 108 -9.93 6.11 10.95
C GLY A 108 -8.73 6.39 10.05
N TYR A 109 -7.64 5.61 10.15
CA TYR A 109 -6.45 5.80 9.30
C TYR A 109 -6.71 5.46 7.83
N MET A 110 -7.85 4.83 7.50
CA MET A 110 -8.27 4.61 6.12
C MET A 110 -8.34 5.89 5.27
N LYS A 111 -8.50 7.07 5.86
CA LYS A 111 -8.44 8.35 5.13
C LYS A 111 -7.10 8.55 4.40
N TYR A 112 -5.99 8.09 4.99
CA TYR A 112 -4.66 8.21 4.39
C TYR A 112 -4.49 7.25 3.20
N VAL A 113 -4.98 6.02 3.34
CA VAL A 113 -5.00 5.02 2.27
C VAL A 113 -5.87 5.50 1.10
N ASN A 114 -7.04 6.06 1.39
CA ASN A 114 -7.94 6.60 0.37
C ASN A 114 -7.32 7.78 -0.38
N ARG A 115 -6.57 8.66 0.31
CA ARG A 115 -5.81 9.73 -0.36
C ARG A 115 -4.72 9.18 -1.25
N ALA A 116 -3.96 8.18 -0.79
CA ALA A 116 -2.92 7.53 -1.58
C ALA A 116 -3.50 6.86 -2.83
N TYR A 117 -4.63 6.15 -2.69
CA TYR A 117 -5.36 5.54 -3.80
C TYR A 117 -5.84 6.59 -4.82
N LYS A 118 -6.43 7.70 -4.38
CA LYS A 118 -6.85 8.78 -5.28
C LYS A 118 -5.67 9.41 -6.02
N ALA A 119 -4.56 9.64 -5.33
CA ALA A 119 -3.34 10.14 -5.96
C ALA A 119 -2.80 9.15 -7.00
N TYR A 120 -2.81 7.86 -6.70
CA TYR A 120 -2.43 6.83 -7.66
C TYR A 120 -3.33 6.84 -8.91
N VAL A 121 -4.66 6.90 -8.73
CA VAL A 121 -5.63 7.00 -9.84
C VAL A 121 -5.34 8.22 -10.70
N TRP A 122 -5.25 9.42 -10.11
CA TRP A 122 -5.07 10.66 -10.86
C TRP A 122 -3.67 10.77 -11.48
N GLY A 123 -2.65 10.21 -10.84
CA GLY A 123 -1.32 10.07 -11.41
C GLY A 123 -1.33 9.18 -12.65
N MET A 124 -2.01 8.04 -12.60
CA MET A 124 -2.16 7.14 -13.76
C MET A 124 -2.99 7.76 -14.89
N VAL A 125 -4.06 8.49 -14.57
CA VAL A 125 -4.82 9.26 -15.58
C VAL A 125 -3.90 10.28 -16.27
N SER A 126 -3.09 10.99 -15.49
CA SER A 126 -2.15 11.98 -16.03
C SER A 126 -1.13 11.32 -16.96
N PHE A 127 -0.56 10.17 -16.56
CA PHE A 127 0.32 9.35 -17.40
C PHE A 127 -0.31 8.98 -18.75
N PHE A 128 -1.56 8.50 -18.77
CA PHE A 128 -2.23 8.14 -20.03
C PHE A 128 -2.50 9.36 -20.93
N VAL A 129 -2.84 10.51 -20.33
CA VAL A 129 -3.05 11.75 -21.10
C VAL A 129 -1.74 12.23 -21.71
N VAL A 130 -0.66 12.28 -20.91
CA VAL A 130 0.68 12.69 -21.36
C VAL A 130 1.16 11.78 -22.50
N THR A 131 1.06 10.47 -22.33
CA THR A 131 1.54 9.50 -23.33
C THR A 131 0.77 9.52 -24.64
N ALA A 132 -0.49 9.96 -24.65
CA ALA A 132 -1.29 10.07 -25.87
C ALA A 132 -0.70 11.05 -26.90
N PHE A 133 0.08 12.04 -26.46
CA PHE A 133 0.71 13.06 -27.31
C PHE A 133 2.22 12.83 -27.51
N LEU A 134 2.74 11.67 -27.10
CA LEU A 134 4.13 11.26 -27.31
C LEU A 134 4.29 10.37 -28.56
N PRO A 135 5.54 10.10 -28.98
CA PRO A 135 5.85 9.11 -30.01
C PRO A 135 5.23 7.72 -29.77
N LEU A 136 5.17 6.91 -30.82
CA LEU A 136 4.44 5.64 -30.84
C LEU A 136 4.93 4.66 -29.75
N GLU A 137 6.21 4.66 -29.44
CA GLU A 137 6.84 3.77 -28.47
C GLU A 137 6.26 3.97 -27.05
N PHE A 138 6.02 5.23 -26.66
CA PHE A 138 5.41 5.57 -25.38
C PHE A 138 3.93 5.16 -25.33
N LYS A 139 3.21 5.29 -26.45
CA LYS A 139 1.82 4.82 -26.57
C LYS A 139 1.74 3.31 -26.39
N ILE A 140 2.61 2.55 -27.05
CA ILE A 140 2.68 1.09 -26.91
C ILE A 140 2.99 0.71 -25.46
N THR A 141 3.93 1.41 -24.82
CA THR A 141 4.29 1.17 -23.42
C THR A 141 3.09 1.43 -22.49
N SER A 142 2.35 2.51 -22.70
CA SER A 142 1.14 2.81 -21.91
C SER A 142 0.08 1.70 -22.06
N LEU A 143 -0.12 1.16 -23.27
CA LEU A 143 -1.06 0.07 -23.53
C LEU A 143 -0.65 -1.23 -22.84
N ILE A 144 0.65 -1.56 -22.83
CA ILE A 144 1.16 -2.73 -22.11
C ILE A 144 0.90 -2.60 -20.60
N LEU A 145 1.09 -1.39 -20.05
CA LEU A 145 0.89 -1.12 -18.62
C LEU A 145 -0.57 -1.00 -18.21
N LEU A 146 -1.50 -0.83 -19.16
CA LEU A 146 -2.92 -0.67 -18.87
C LEU A 146 -3.49 -1.81 -18.03
N ILE A 147 -3.18 -3.05 -18.38
CA ILE A 147 -3.67 -4.24 -17.67
C ILE A 147 -3.17 -4.27 -16.20
N PRO A 148 -1.86 -4.24 -15.91
CA PRO A 148 -1.40 -4.25 -14.52
C PRO A 148 -1.88 -3.04 -13.72
N ILE A 149 -2.03 -1.86 -14.35
CA ILE A 149 -2.60 -0.68 -13.69
C ILE A 149 -4.07 -0.93 -13.31
N ILE A 150 -4.91 -1.42 -14.21
CA ILE A 150 -6.33 -1.71 -13.90
C ILE A 150 -6.44 -2.75 -12.78
N LEU A 151 -5.68 -3.84 -12.87
CA LEU A 151 -5.68 -4.88 -11.83
C LEU A 151 -5.22 -4.33 -10.48
N SER A 152 -4.20 -3.48 -10.47
CA SER A 152 -3.75 -2.81 -9.25
C SER A 152 -4.86 -1.95 -8.64
N LEU A 153 -5.59 -1.17 -9.45
CA LEU A 153 -6.67 -0.30 -9.00
C LEU A 153 -7.84 -1.08 -8.38
N LEU A 154 -8.26 -2.16 -9.04
CA LEU A 154 -9.35 -3.02 -8.56
C LEU A 154 -8.97 -3.71 -7.24
N SER A 155 -7.73 -4.17 -7.12
CA SER A 155 -7.25 -4.86 -5.92
C SER A 155 -6.98 -3.89 -4.76
N LEU A 156 -6.37 -2.72 -5.03
CA LEU A 156 -6.14 -1.67 -4.02
C LEU A 156 -7.45 -1.18 -3.40
N ARG A 157 -8.51 -1.01 -4.20
CA ARG A 157 -9.85 -0.62 -3.70
C ARG A 157 -10.40 -1.59 -2.66
N LYS A 158 -10.03 -2.88 -2.77
CA LYS A 158 -10.40 -3.94 -1.83
C LYS A 158 -9.36 -4.17 -0.72
N ARG A 159 -8.32 -3.32 -0.63
CA ARG A 159 -7.16 -3.48 0.26
C ARG A 159 -6.39 -4.80 0.04
N GLY A 160 -6.39 -5.32 -1.18
CA GLY A 160 -5.66 -6.55 -1.51
C GLY A 160 -4.16 -6.29 -1.63
N TYR A 161 -3.34 -7.15 -0.99
CA TYR A 161 -1.88 -7.07 -1.06
C TYR A 161 -1.34 -7.14 -2.50
N SER A 162 -1.95 -7.95 -3.37
CA SER A 162 -1.55 -8.05 -4.79
C SER A 162 -1.67 -6.72 -5.52
N GLY A 163 -2.69 -5.91 -5.20
CA GLY A 163 -2.86 -4.58 -5.78
C GLY A 163 -1.74 -3.63 -5.41
N LEU A 164 -1.29 -3.69 -4.16
CA LEU A 164 -0.13 -2.91 -3.69
C LEU A 164 1.14 -3.30 -4.43
N MET A 165 1.39 -4.59 -4.62
CA MET A 165 2.56 -5.08 -5.36
C MET A 165 2.53 -4.65 -6.83
N LEU A 166 1.37 -4.78 -7.49
CA LEU A 166 1.21 -4.35 -8.88
C LEU A 166 1.39 -2.83 -9.03
N ALA A 167 0.89 -2.04 -8.09
CA ALA A 167 1.11 -0.59 -8.11
C ALA A 167 2.60 -0.24 -8.00
N PHE A 168 3.34 -0.87 -7.08
CA PHE A 168 4.80 -0.64 -6.98
C PHE A 168 5.58 -1.11 -8.20
N ALA A 169 5.13 -2.17 -8.87
CA ALA A 169 5.72 -2.60 -10.13
C ALA A 169 5.41 -1.65 -11.30
N ALA A 170 4.20 -1.08 -11.33
CA ALA A 170 3.74 -0.24 -12.42
C ALA A 170 4.26 1.20 -12.35
N ILE A 171 4.32 1.82 -11.17
CA ILE A 171 4.65 3.26 -10.98
C ILE A 171 5.99 3.72 -11.59
N PRO A 172 7.10 2.96 -11.55
CA PRO A 172 8.39 3.46 -12.00
C PRO A 172 8.43 3.89 -13.47
N ILE A 173 7.74 3.17 -14.37
CA ILE A 173 7.75 3.50 -15.80
C ILE A 173 7.04 4.83 -16.08
N PRO A 174 5.78 5.06 -15.62
CA PRO A 174 5.14 6.37 -15.65
C PRO A 174 6.02 7.49 -15.12
N LEU A 175 6.64 7.34 -13.94
CA LEU A 175 7.51 8.40 -13.40
C LEU A 175 8.65 8.80 -14.36
N ILE A 176 9.29 7.82 -15.00
CA ILE A 176 10.34 8.07 -16.00
C ILE A 176 9.73 8.72 -17.26
N THR A 177 8.62 8.18 -17.74
CA THR A 177 7.90 8.72 -18.91
C THR A 177 7.47 10.16 -18.68
N GLY A 178 6.87 10.48 -17.54
CA GLY A 178 6.48 11.84 -17.17
C GLY A 178 7.67 12.80 -17.13
N ALA A 179 8.82 12.37 -16.62
CA ALA A 179 10.03 13.22 -16.61
C ALA A 179 10.56 13.50 -18.03
N LEU A 180 10.60 12.48 -18.89
CA LEU A 180 10.98 12.63 -20.29
C LEU A 180 9.99 13.51 -21.06
N ALA A 181 8.69 13.31 -20.81
CA ALA A 181 7.62 14.07 -21.43
C ALA A 181 7.68 15.54 -21.02
N LEU A 182 7.90 15.84 -19.75
CA LEU A 182 8.08 17.21 -19.27
C LEU A 182 9.19 17.93 -20.01
N ARG A 183 10.35 17.27 -20.17
CA ARG A 183 11.45 17.83 -20.95
C ARG A 183 11.00 18.11 -22.38
N ALA A 184 10.43 17.13 -23.06
CA ALA A 184 9.99 17.27 -24.46
C ALA A 184 8.97 18.40 -24.64
N TYR A 185 7.97 18.51 -23.77
CA TYR A 185 6.98 19.58 -23.86
C TYR A 185 7.51 20.95 -23.46
N MET A 186 8.51 21.04 -22.57
CA MET A 186 9.20 22.30 -22.28
C MET A 186 10.04 22.78 -23.46
N GLU A 187 10.64 21.88 -24.24
CA GLU A 187 11.45 22.24 -25.43
C GLU A 187 10.63 23.01 -26.48
N VAL A 188 9.31 22.78 -26.56
CA VAL A 188 8.35 23.55 -27.40
C VAL A 188 8.33 25.03 -27.07
N PHE A 189 8.61 25.41 -25.81
CA PHE A 189 8.64 26.81 -25.37
C PHE A 189 10.03 27.44 -25.48
N ILE A 190 11.07 26.62 -25.61
CA ILE A 190 12.47 27.08 -25.61
C ILE A 190 12.99 27.22 -27.04
N THR A 191 12.63 26.30 -27.93
CA THR A 191 13.22 26.23 -29.27
C THR A 191 12.16 26.38 -30.38
N PRO A 192 12.40 27.26 -31.38
CA PRO A 192 11.51 27.42 -32.52
C PRO A 192 11.34 26.12 -33.33
N ASN A 193 12.39 25.29 -33.40
CA ASN A 193 12.36 24.04 -34.15
C ASN A 193 11.39 23.02 -33.50
N ALA A 194 11.49 22.79 -32.19
CA ALA A 194 10.58 21.88 -31.49
C ALA A 194 9.12 22.34 -31.59
N LEU A 195 8.88 23.65 -31.57
CA LEU A 195 7.55 24.22 -31.79
C LEU A 195 7.01 23.92 -33.19
N GLN A 196 7.83 24.10 -34.23
CA GLN A 196 7.43 23.79 -35.61
C GLN A 196 7.19 22.30 -35.81
N GLU A 197 8.06 21.45 -35.27
CA GLU A 197 7.91 20.00 -35.32
C GLU A 197 6.63 19.53 -34.62
N ALA A 198 6.33 20.08 -33.44
CA ALA A 198 5.09 19.77 -32.72
C ALA A 198 3.85 20.23 -33.49
N ALA A 199 3.87 21.43 -34.07
CA ALA A 199 2.77 21.96 -34.88
C ALA A 199 2.52 21.11 -36.13
N GLN A 200 3.59 20.71 -36.84
CA GLN A 200 3.51 19.85 -38.02
C GLN A 200 3.04 18.44 -37.66
N GLY A 201 3.61 17.83 -36.61
CA GLY A 201 3.25 16.48 -36.17
C GLY A 201 1.80 16.35 -35.70
N LEU A 202 1.22 17.45 -35.18
CA LEU A 202 -0.18 17.52 -34.77
C LEU A 202 -1.11 18.04 -35.88
N GLY A 203 -0.58 18.61 -36.97
CA GLY A 203 -1.37 19.23 -38.04
C GLY A 203 -2.12 20.49 -37.59
N VAL A 204 -1.57 21.25 -36.65
CA VAL A 204 -2.21 22.44 -36.05
C VAL A 204 -1.33 23.69 -36.14
N SER A 205 -1.87 24.85 -35.81
CA SER A 205 -1.07 26.08 -35.71
C SER A 205 -0.05 25.99 -34.56
N THR A 206 1.03 26.77 -34.66
CA THR A 206 2.04 26.90 -33.60
C THR A 206 1.43 27.35 -32.27
N SER A 207 0.49 28.29 -32.30
CA SER A 207 -0.23 28.73 -31.09
C SER A 207 -1.00 27.59 -30.41
N THR A 208 -1.64 26.73 -31.21
CA THR A 208 -2.37 25.56 -30.70
C THR A 208 -1.42 24.51 -30.15
N ALA A 209 -0.28 24.27 -30.82
CA ALA A 209 0.76 23.37 -30.35
C ALA A 209 1.36 23.83 -29.00
N GLN A 210 1.61 25.14 -28.83
CA GLN A 210 2.05 25.71 -27.54
C GLN A 210 1.01 25.50 -26.44
N LEU A 211 -0.28 25.72 -26.73
CA LEU A 211 -1.34 25.50 -25.76
C LEU A 211 -1.40 24.03 -25.32
N ILE A 212 -1.36 23.09 -26.27
CA ILE A 212 -1.35 21.65 -25.99
C ILE A 212 -0.11 21.30 -25.14
N ALA A 213 1.08 21.74 -25.54
CA ALA A 213 2.31 21.51 -24.79
C ALA A 213 2.21 22.04 -23.36
N GLY A 214 1.63 23.23 -23.16
CA GLY A 214 1.42 23.82 -21.84
C GLY A 214 0.50 22.96 -20.96
N ILE A 215 -0.60 22.47 -21.52
CA ILE A 215 -1.50 21.54 -20.82
C ILE A 215 -0.77 20.23 -20.48
N MET A 216 0.03 19.69 -21.41
CA MET A 216 0.79 18.47 -21.17
C MET A 216 1.88 18.65 -20.11
N VAL A 217 2.51 19.82 -20.01
CA VAL A 217 3.43 20.15 -18.91
C VAL A 217 2.70 20.06 -17.56
N LEU A 218 1.48 20.62 -17.46
CA LEU A 218 0.69 20.52 -16.23
C LEU A 218 0.37 19.07 -15.86
N PHE A 219 -0.02 18.25 -16.83
CA PHE A 219 -0.26 16.83 -16.59
C PHE A 219 1.02 16.06 -16.21
N GLY A 220 2.17 16.36 -16.83
CA GLY A 220 3.44 15.73 -16.48
C GLY A 220 3.89 16.08 -15.04
N ILE A 221 3.70 17.33 -14.61
CA ILE A 221 3.96 17.73 -13.22
C ILE A 221 3.01 17.01 -12.28
N ALA A 222 1.72 16.97 -12.61
CA ALA A 222 0.71 16.29 -11.81
C ALA A 222 1.01 14.79 -11.70
N GLU A 223 1.37 14.13 -12.79
CA GLU A 223 1.78 12.72 -12.84
C GLU A 223 2.90 12.44 -11.84
N ILE A 224 4.03 13.15 -11.96
CA ILE A 224 5.21 12.92 -11.11
C ILE A 224 4.87 13.18 -9.66
N ALA A 225 4.21 14.29 -9.35
CA ALA A 225 3.87 14.66 -7.97
C ALA A 225 2.90 13.65 -7.34
N LEU A 226 1.85 13.27 -8.05
CA LEU A 226 0.82 12.36 -7.54
C LEU A 226 1.33 10.93 -7.40
N LEU A 227 2.11 10.43 -8.36
CA LEU A 227 2.67 9.09 -8.29
C LEU A 227 3.78 8.99 -7.24
N SER A 228 4.61 10.03 -7.07
CA SER A 228 5.61 10.11 -6.00
C SER A 228 4.96 10.14 -4.60
N TYR A 229 3.88 10.91 -4.46
CA TYR A 229 3.09 10.90 -3.23
C TYR A 229 2.41 9.54 -3.00
N ALA A 230 1.85 8.94 -4.04
CA ALA A 230 1.18 7.65 -3.96
C ALA A 230 2.14 6.54 -3.53
N ILE A 231 3.32 6.42 -4.16
CA ILE A 231 4.30 5.38 -3.80
C ILE A 231 4.75 5.53 -2.34
N TYR A 232 5.03 6.76 -1.89
CA TYR A 232 5.41 7.03 -0.51
C TYR A 232 4.28 6.65 0.47
N MET A 233 3.06 7.11 0.22
CA MET A 233 1.94 6.88 1.14
C MET A 233 1.48 5.42 1.14
N LEU A 234 1.46 4.76 -0.02
CA LEU A 234 1.15 3.33 -0.11
C LEU A 234 2.21 2.49 0.62
N TYR A 235 3.49 2.86 0.55
CA TYR A 235 4.56 2.19 1.30
C TYR A 235 4.45 2.42 2.81
N LYS A 236 4.21 3.66 3.23
CA LYS A 236 4.00 4.04 4.63
C LYS A 236 2.81 3.31 5.24
N HIS A 237 1.73 3.17 4.47
CA HIS A 237 0.48 2.53 4.89
C HIS A 237 0.30 1.11 4.35
N ARG A 238 1.39 0.43 3.97
CA ARG A 238 1.36 -0.92 3.37
C ARG A 238 0.65 -1.97 4.24
N HIS A 239 0.63 -1.75 5.55
CA HIS A 239 -0.01 -2.64 6.52
C HIS A 239 -1.54 -2.61 6.48
N ALA A 240 -2.14 -1.64 5.79
CA ALA A 240 -3.57 -1.63 5.51
C ALA A 240 -3.99 -2.70 4.50
N PHE A 241 -3.02 -3.30 3.79
CA PHE A 241 -3.24 -4.29 2.74
C PHE A 241 -2.88 -5.68 3.25
N LEU A 242 -3.84 -6.60 3.22
CA LEU A 242 -3.71 -7.96 3.77
C LEU A 242 -3.77 -9.03 2.68
#